data_AF-A0A841RFX9-F1
#
_entry.id   AF-A0A841RFX9-F1
#
_cell.length_a   1.000
_cell.length_b   1.000
_cell.length_c   1.000
_cell.angle_alpha   90.00
_cell.angle_beta   90.00
_cell.angle_gamma   90.00
#
_symmetry.space_group_name_H-M   'P 1'
#
loop_
_entity.id
_entity.type
_entity.pdbx_description
1 polymer ?
#
loop_
_entity_poly.entity_id
_entity_poly.type
_entity_poly.pdbx_seq_one_letter_code
_entity_poly.pdbx_strand_id
1 'polypeptide(L)'
;MSTPIPADVEQHLKSLVTENITLDMMKELWIRKDKLFSDQIALLAMDEVDQLDMDEERGILLLTYSGSLISLGCGEKRTMEYASIKLRSDVPHIIKSEDVSLTSPLIRGSVATFQGGQVQNTSSIYKIVVCREGVSVEEQEKRIREATVFITSSFVHLNRDLTLTEGQSSVDMFNKKEMVRYVAGKNGLSMKQTREIIDDYLVMAETGLLLGKAVSLGNLGKLSLKWKPERKARLGRNPATGEEITIPAKEAHYTPSFRFSSAIKERCEQVEYKET
;
A
#
# COMPACT_ATOMS: atom_id res chain seq x y z
N MET A 1 -11.05 0.02 23.72
CA MET A 1 -10.22 -1.10 24.20
C MET A 1 -9.80 -1.88 22.97
N SER A 2 -8.50 -2.03 22.69
CA SER A 2 -8.07 -2.83 21.52
C SER A 2 -8.59 -4.26 21.66
N THR A 3 -9.14 -4.80 20.58
CA THR A 3 -9.56 -6.20 20.52
C THR A 3 -8.37 -7.09 20.89
N PRO A 4 -8.53 -8.02 21.86
CA PRO A 4 -7.44 -8.92 22.24
C PRO A 4 -7.04 -9.81 21.06
N ILE A 5 -5.75 -10.08 20.94
CA ILE A 5 -5.23 -10.97 19.90
C ILE A 5 -5.80 -12.39 20.11
N PRO A 6 -6.21 -13.11 19.06
CA PRO A 6 -6.67 -14.49 19.19
C PRO A 6 -5.59 -15.40 19.80
N ALA A 7 -5.99 -16.36 20.61
CA ALA A 7 -5.07 -17.25 21.34
C ALA A 7 -4.14 -18.02 20.39
N ASP A 8 -4.66 -18.55 19.29
CA ASP A 8 -3.88 -19.31 18.32
C ASP A 8 -2.85 -18.44 17.58
N VAL A 9 -3.22 -17.18 17.30
CA VAL A 9 -2.30 -16.19 16.75
C VAL A 9 -1.20 -15.89 17.75
N GLU A 10 -1.53 -15.63 19.02
CA GLU A 10 -0.54 -15.39 20.07
C GLU A 10 0.43 -16.57 20.21
N GLN A 11 -0.10 -17.80 20.20
CA GLN A 11 0.71 -19.01 20.24
C GLN A 11 1.66 -19.11 19.04
N HIS A 12 1.18 -18.78 17.85
CA HIS A 12 2.03 -18.73 16.67
C HIS A 12 3.12 -17.64 16.80
N LEU A 13 2.77 -16.44 17.26
CA LEU A 13 3.73 -15.35 17.44
C LEU A 13 4.81 -15.67 18.49
N LYS A 14 4.49 -16.43 19.54
CA LYS A 14 5.48 -16.92 20.52
C LYS A 14 6.63 -17.70 19.85
N SER A 15 6.33 -18.45 18.80
CA SER A 15 7.35 -19.20 18.05
C SER A 15 8.29 -18.31 17.22
N LEU A 16 7.91 -17.05 17.00
CA LEU A 16 8.66 -16.07 16.20
C LEU A 16 9.48 -15.09 17.06
N VAL A 17 9.38 -15.18 18.39
CA VAL A 17 10.14 -14.37 19.34
C VAL A 17 11.63 -14.66 19.18
N THR A 18 12.45 -13.61 19.20
CA THR A 18 13.92 -13.71 19.14
C THR A 18 14.51 -12.85 20.25
N GLU A 19 15.82 -12.95 20.47
CA GLU A 19 16.51 -12.16 21.52
C GLU A 19 16.26 -10.65 21.43
N ASN A 20 16.01 -10.12 20.22
CA ASN A 20 15.83 -8.68 19.97
C ASN A 20 14.38 -8.25 19.76
N ILE A 21 13.43 -9.19 19.75
CA ILE A 21 12.01 -8.93 19.42
C ILE A 21 11.15 -9.68 20.43
N THR A 22 10.53 -8.94 21.35
CA THR A 22 9.68 -9.52 22.40
C THR A 22 8.31 -9.93 21.87
N LEU A 23 7.59 -10.76 22.63
CA LEU A 23 6.24 -11.15 22.29
C LEU A 23 5.28 -9.94 22.24
N ASP A 24 5.40 -9.00 23.16
CA ASP A 24 4.53 -7.82 23.21
C ASP A 24 4.70 -6.93 21.98
N MET A 25 5.95 -6.74 21.54
CA MET A 25 6.26 -6.04 20.29
C MET A 25 5.62 -6.74 19.08
N MET A 26 5.69 -8.07 19.01
CA MET A 26 5.06 -8.85 17.94
C MET A 26 3.53 -8.73 17.97
N LYS A 27 2.93 -8.77 19.17
CA LYS A 27 1.48 -8.62 19.36
C LYS A 27 1.00 -7.25 18.90
N GLU A 28 1.69 -6.19 19.33
CA GLU A 28 1.36 -4.82 18.91
C GLU A 28 1.47 -4.64 17.40
N LEU A 29 2.57 -5.09 16.81
CA LEU A 29 2.78 -5.04 15.37
C LEU A 29 1.68 -5.80 14.62
N TRP A 30 1.33 -6.99 15.08
CA TRP A 30 0.30 -7.81 14.46
C TRP A 30 -1.07 -7.13 14.53
N ILE A 31 -1.44 -6.53 15.67
CA ILE A 31 -2.70 -5.77 15.82
C ILE A 31 -2.74 -4.59 14.84
N ARG A 32 -1.63 -3.85 14.69
CA ARG A 32 -1.55 -2.74 13.73
C ARG A 32 -1.69 -3.23 12.28
N LYS A 33 -1.06 -4.36 11.94
CA LYS A 33 -1.19 -5.00 10.62
C LYS A 33 -2.61 -5.44 10.34
N ASP A 34 -3.27 -6.08 11.31
CA ASP A 34 -4.65 -6.53 11.19
C ASP A 34 -5.60 -5.35 10.98
N LYS A 35 -5.45 -4.28 11.76
CA LYS A 35 -6.24 -3.05 11.57
C LYS A 35 -6.04 -2.48 10.16
N LEU A 36 -4.80 -2.31 9.72
CA LEU A 36 -4.50 -1.75 8.40
C LEU A 36 -5.04 -2.60 7.27
N PHE A 37 -4.93 -3.92 7.38
CA PHE A 37 -5.53 -4.86 6.45
C PHE A 37 -7.05 -4.65 6.41
N SER A 38 -7.71 -4.67 7.56
CA SER A 38 -9.17 -4.51 7.65
C SER A 38 -9.67 -3.19 7.08
N ASP A 39 -9.00 -2.08 7.40
CA ASP A 39 -9.34 -0.75 6.91
C ASP A 39 -9.22 -0.68 5.37
N GLN A 40 -8.15 -1.26 4.80
CA GLN A 40 -7.95 -1.31 3.35
C GLN A 40 -8.98 -2.19 2.64
N ILE A 41 -9.37 -3.31 3.24
CA ILE A 41 -10.39 -4.22 2.70
C ILE A 41 -11.77 -3.55 2.68
N ALA A 42 -12.11 -2.82 3.74
CA ALA A 42 -13.33 -2.02 3.80
C ALA A 42 -13.36 -0.93 2.71
N LEU A 43 -12.25 -0.21 2.52
CA LEU A 43 -12.09 0.83 1.49
C LEU A 43 -12.31 0.29 0.07
N LEU A 44 -11.92 -0.97 -0.17
CA LEU A 44 -12.05 -1.64 -1.46
C LEU A 44 -13.38 -2.37 -1.65
N ALA A 45 -14.30 -2.27 -0.69
CA ALA A 45 -15.60 -2.93 -0.72
C ALA A 45 -15.48 -4.43 -1.07
N MET A 46 -14.57 -5.11 -0.39
CA MET A 46 -14.42 -6.57 -0.42
C MET A 46 -15.03 -7.17 0.85
N ASP A 47 -15.39 -8.46 0.82
CA ASP A 47 -16.08 -9.12 1.92
C ASP A 47 -15.14 -10.09 2.65
N GLU A 48 -15.13 -10.02 3.99
CA GLU A 48 -14.48 -11.01 4.84
C GLU A 48 -15.42 -12.21 5.03
N VAL A 49 -14.88 -13.42 4.88
CA VAL A 49 -15.63 -14.67 4.96
C VAL A 49 -14.88 -15.69 5.82
N ASP A 50 -15.60 -16.66 6.39
CA ASP A 50 -14.98 -17.71 7.23
C ASP A 50 -14.38 -18.85 6.41
N GLN A 51 -14.91 -19.10 5.22
CA GLN A 51 -14.44 -20.14 4.31
C GLN A 51 -14.77 -19.83 2.84
N LEU A 52 -13.99 -20.42 1.92
CA LEU A 52 -14.24 -20.44 0.47
C LEU A 52 -13.92 -21.83 -0.07
N ASP A 53 -14.73 -22.28 -1.02
CA ASP A 53 -14.50 -23.53 -1.75
C ASP A 53 -13.34 -23.41 -2.75
N MET A 54 -12.87 -24.55 -3.25
CA MET A 54 -11.70 -24.61 -4.15
C MET A 54 -11.98 -24.06 -5.55
N ASP A 55 -13.24 -24.10 -5.97
CA ASP A 55 -13.75 -23.60 -7.24
C ASP A 55 -14.15 -22.11 -7.19
N GLU A 56 -13.92 -21.44 -6.07
CA GLU A 56 -14.08 -20.00 -5.98
C GLU A 56 -13.17 -19.33 -7.01
N GLU A 57 -13.74 -18.57 -7.97
CA GLU A 57 -13.03 -17.91 -9.07
C GLU A 57 -12.78 -16.41 -8.85
N ARG A 58 -13.39 -15.77 -7.85
CA ARG A 58 -13.19 -14.34 -7.55
C ARG A 58 -11.81 -14.06 -6.96
N GLY A 59 -11.32 -12.83 -7.08
CA GLY A 59 -10.04 -12.43 -6.47
C GLY A 59 -10.07 -12.52 -4.93
N ILE A 60 -9.01 -13.08 -4.34
CA ILE A 60 -8.91 -13.38 -2.90
C ILE A 60 -7.66 -12.74 -2.28
N LEU A 61 -7.79 -12.25 -1.04
CA LEU A 61 -6.67 -11.87 -0.17
C LEU A 61 -6.72 -12.69 1.12
N LEU A 62 -5.57 -13.19 1.55
CA LEU A 62 -5.40 -13.91 2.81
C LEU A 62 -4.41 -13.17 3.70
N LEU A 63 -4.78 -12.99 4.96
CA LEU A 63 -3.86 -12.62 6.03
C LEU A 63 -3.63 -13.86 6.91
N THR A 64 -2.38 -14.20 7.19
CA THR A 64 -2.04 -15.39 8.01
C THR A 64 -1.71 -15.04 9.45
N TYR A 65 -1.60 -16.05 10.32
CA TYR A 65 -1.19 -15.90 11.72
C TYR A 65 0.20 -15.25 11.87
N SER A 66 1.10 -15.47 10.90
CA SER A 66 2.41 -14.81 10.86
C SER A 66 2.37 -13.37 10.35
N GLY A 67 1.19 -12.84 9.99
CA GLY A 67 1.04 -11.52 9.38
C GLY A 67 1.64 -11.44 7.98
N SER A 68 1.64 -12.55 7.24
CA SER A 68 2.00 -12.58 5.82
C SER A 68 0.74 -12.38 4.97
N LEU A 69 0.90 -11.75 3.81
CA LEU A 69 -0.17 -11.48 2.86
C LEU A 69 -0.05 -12.42 1.67
N ILE A 70 -1.16 -13.03 1.28
CA ILE A 70 -1.29 -13.77 0.02
C ILE A 70 -2.37 -13.11 -0.81
N SER A 71 -2.08 -12.85 -2.07
CA SER A 71 -3.08 -12.40 -3.04
C SER A 71 -3.22 -13.41 -4.16
N LEU A 72 -4.45 -13.73 -4.49
CA LEU A 72 -4.83 -14.64 -5.56
C LEU A 72 -5.70 -13.87 -6.56
N GLY A 73 -5.32 -13.91 -7.84
CA GLY A 73 -6.12 -13.36 -8.94
C GLY A 73 -7.40 -14.16 -9.20
N CYS A 74 -8.10 -13.82 -10.27
CA CYS A 74 -9.36 -14.46 -10.65
C CYS A 74 -9.15 -15.76 -11.46
N GLY A 75 -10.19 -16.61 -11.54
CA GLY A 75 -10.24 -17.85 -12.33
C GLY A 75 -9.67 -19.08 -11.62
N GLU A 76 -9.74 -20.27 -12.24
CA GLU A 76 -9.21 -21.52 -11.65
C GLU A 76 -7.68 -21.57 -11.56
N LYS A 77 -7.00 -21.00 -12.58
CA LYS A 77 -5.55 -20.88 -12.65
C LYS A 77 -5.16 -19.42 -12.48
N ARG A 78 -4.50 -19.13 -11.36
CA ARG A 78 -4.40 -17.78 -10.84
C ARG A 78 -2.97 -17.29 -10.81
N THR A 79 -2.85 -15.97 -10.96
CA THR A 79 -1.69 -15.24 -10.45
C THR A 79 -1.71 -15.33 -8.93
N MET A 80 -0.56 -15.60 -8.31
CA MET A 80 -0.38 -15.57 -6.87
C MET A 80 0.81 -14.69 -6.51
N GLU A 81 0.63 -13.80 -5.54
CA GLU A 81 1.72 -13.12 -4.84
C GLU A 81 1.69 -13.49 -3.35
N TYR A 82 2.80 -14.04 -2.86
CA TYR A 82 3.03 -14.29 -1.44
C TYR A 82 4.05 -13.28 -0.92
N ALA A 83 3.62 -12.40 -0.02
CA ALA A 83 4.47 -11.39 0.61
C ALA A 83 4.74 -11.77 2.07
N SER A 84 5.94 -12.30 2.31
CA SER A 84 6.47 -12.45 3.67
C SER A 84 7.34 -11.25 3.99
N ILE A 85 6.94 -10.51 5.01
CA ILE A 85 7.59 -9.25 5.36
C ILE A 85 8.34 -9.46 6.66
N LYS A 86 9.64 -9.74 6.53
CA LYS A 86 10.57 -9.86 7.66
C LYS A 86 10.70 -8.51 8.36
N LEU A 87 10.99 -8.52 9.66
CA LEU A 87 11.01 -7.33 10.50
C LEU A 87 12.04 -6.27 10.09
N ARG A 88 13.18 -6.67 9.49
CA ARG A 88 14.30 -5.76 9.14
C ARG A 88 14.49 -5.55 7.63
N SER A 89 13.47 -5.82 6.81
CA SER A 89 13.60 -5.72 5.35
C SER A 89 12.95 -4.45 4.83
N ASP A 90 13.70 -3.63 4.07
CA ASP A 90 13.17 -2.45 3.36
C ASP A 90 12.25 -2.83 2.18
N VAL A 91 12.33 -4.09 1.72
CA VAL A 91 11.53 -4.61 0.61
C VAL A 91 10.80 -5.86 1.09
N PRO A 92 9.49 -5.99 0.79
CA PRO A 92 8.80 -7.23 1.09
C PRO A 92 9.39 -8.36 0.24
N HIS A 93 9.63 -9.53 0.83
CA HIS A 93 10.03 -10.70 0.05
C HIS A 93 8.78 -11.25 -0.63
N ILE A 94 8.56 -10.80 -1.87
CA ILE A 94 7.42 -11.20 -2.70
C ILE A 94 7.83 -12.37 -3.56
N ILE A 95 7.15 -13.50 -3.37
CA ILE A 95 7.20 -14.65 -4.26
C ILE A 95 6.01 -14.54 -5.20
N LYS A 96 6.27 -14.58 -6.51
CA LYS A 96 5.22 -14.59 -7.52
C LYS A 96 5.11 -15.95 -8.18
N SER A 97 3.91 -16.33 -8.53
CA SER A 97 3.65 -17.57 -9.26
C SER A 97 2.46 -17.38 -10.18
N GLU A 98 2.52 -18.03 -11.33
CA GLU A 98 1.44 -18.11 -12.31
C GLU A 98 0.87 -19.53 -12.28
N ASP A 99 -0.31 -19.72 -12.86
CA ASP A 99 -0.99 -21.01 -12.96
C ASP A 99 -1.16 -21.75 -11.63
N VAL A 100 -1.44 -21.01 -10.55
CA VAL A 100 -1.65 -21.57 -9.21
C VAL A 100 -3.13 -21.93 -9.01
N SER A 101 -3.38 -23.10 -8.43
CA SER A 101 -4.72 -23.56 -8.05
C SER A 101 -4.78 -23.98 -6.58
N LEU A 102 -5.96 -23.90 -5.97
CA LEU A 102 -6.19 -24.38 -4.61
C LEU A 102 -6.27 -25.90 -4.59
N THR A 103 -5.65 -26.55 -3.60
CA THR A 103 -5.76 -28.02 -3.39
C THR A 103 -6.67 -28.41 -2.24
N SER A 104 -7.11 -27.44 -1.44
CA SER A 104 -8.07 -27.60 -0.36
C SER A 104 -8.92 -26.33 -0.24
N PRO A 105 -10.16 -26.42 0.31
CA PRO A 105 -10.92 -25.23 0.66
C PRO A 105 -10.11 -24.30 1.57
N LEU A 106 -10.34 -23.01 1.42
CA LEU A 106 -9.74 -21.99 2.29
C LEU A 106 -10.62 -21.89 3.53
N ILE A 107 -10.07 -22.21 4.70
CA ILE A 107 -10.81 -22.19 5.97
C ILE A 107 -9.98 -21.44 7.00
N ARG A 108 -10.60 -20.50 7.70
CA ARG A 108 -9.97 -19.78 8.79
C ARG A 108 -9.38 -20.74 9.84
N GLY A 109 -8.18 -20.45 10.30
CA GLY A 109 -7.41 -21.29 11.22
C GLY A 109 -6.67 -22.47 10.57
N SER A 110 -6.96 -22.78 9.31
CA SER A 110 -6.30 -23.86 8.55
C SER A 110 -5.19 -23.31 7.65
N VAL A 111 -4.31 -24.19 7.18
CA VAL A 111 -3.25 -23.83 6.22
C VAL A 111 -3.83 -23.75 4.80
N ALA A 112 -3.50 -22.69 4.06
CA ALA A 112 -3.78 -22.65 2.63
C ALA A 112 -2.79 -23.58 1.90
N THR A 113 -3.32 -24.45 1.04
CA THR A 113 -2.51 -25.36 0.22
C THR A 113 -2.73 -25.09 -1.25
N PHE A 114 -1.63 -25.08 -1.99
CA PHE A 114 -1.61 -24.71 -3.40
C PHE A 114 -0.94 -25.78 -4.24
N GLN A 115 -1.39 -25.90 -5.49
CA GLN A 115 -0.71 -26.62 -6.54
C GLN A 115 -0.17 -25.62 -7.57
N GLY A 116 1.06 -25.86 -8.01
CA GLY A 116 1.79 -24.91 -8.84
C GLY A 116 2.50 -23.84 -8.00
N GLY A 117 3.43 -23.11 -8.62
CA GLY A 117 4.18 -22.05 -7.94
C GLY A 117 5.23 -22.49 -6.92
N GLN A 118 5.84 -21.50 -6.26
CA GLN A 118 6.95 -21.71 -5.30
C GLN A 118 6.49 -21.85 -3.84
N VAL A 119 5.26 -21.45 -3.52
CA VAL A 119 4.70 -21.56 -2.17
C VAL A 119 3.64 -22.65 -2.17
N GLN A 120 3.94 -23.75 -1.49
CA GLN A 120 3.03 -24.90 -1.41
C GLN A 120 2.07 -24.77 -0.22
N ASN A 121 2.59 -24.27 0.91
CA ASN A 121 1.85 -24.18 2.18
C ASN A 121 2.10 -22.81 2.84
N THR A 122 1.10 -22.29 3.55
CA THR A 122 1.22 -21.09 4.39
C THR A 122 1.26 -21.43 5.89
N SER A 123 1.44 -20.42 6.75
CA SER A 123 0.93 -20.52 8.12
C SER A 123 -0.61 -20.47 8.12
N SER A 124 -1.25 -20.83 9.23
CA SER A 124 -2.71 -20.81 9.34
C SER A 124 -3.31 -19.47 8.94
N ILE A 125 -4.42 -19.51 8.21
CA ILE A 125 -5.15 -18.35 7.72
C ILE A 125 -5.83 -17.66 8.90
N TYR A 126 -5.60 -16.35 9.04
CA TYR A 126 -6.32 -15.51 9.99
C TYR A 126 -7.60 -14.90 9.42
N LYS A 127 -7.52 -14.35 8.20
CA LYS A 127 -8.63 -13.73 7.49
C LYS A 127 -8.64 -14.16 6.04
N ILE A 128 -9.84 -14.41 5.52
CA ILE A 128 -10.11 -14.68 4.11
C ILE A 128 -10.97 -13.52 3.63
N VAL A 129 -10.52 -12.86 2.56
CA VAL A 129 -11.27 -11.77 1.94
C VAL A 129 -11.44 -12.05 0.47
N VAL A 130 -12.64 -11.85 -0.05
CA VAL A 130 -12.99 -12.08 -1.45
C VAL A 130 -13.64 -10.84 -2.06
N CYS A 131 -13.42 -10.63 -3.36
CA CYS A 131 -14.18 -9.62 -4.09
C CYS A 131 -15.69 -9.93 -4.06
N ARG A 132 -16.51 -8.87 -4.00
CA ARG A 132 -17.98 -8.99 -4.03
C ARG A 132 -18.48 -9.63 -5.33
N GLU A 133 -19.60 -10.34 -5.23
CA GLU A 133 -20.32 -10.82 -6.41
C GLU A 133 -20.72 -9.65 -7.33
N GLY A 134 -20.74 -9.92 -8.64
CA GLY A 134 -21.10 -8.92 -9.65
C GLY A 134 -20.01 -7.90 -10.00
N VAL A 135 -18.86 -7.90 -9.32
CA VAL A 135 -17.71 -7.08 -9.71
C VAL A 135 -17.03 -7.71 -10.93
N SER A 136 -16.83 -6.94 -12.00
CA SER A 136 -16.14 -7.44 -13.21
C SER A 136 -14.72 -7.92 -12.91
N VAL A 137 -14.24 -8.93 -13.64
CA VAL A 137 -12.90 -9.51 -13.48
C VAL A 137 -11.80 -8.44 -13.51
N GLU A 138 -11.87 -7.48 -14.44
CA GLU A 138 -10.89 -6.40 -14.55
C GLU A 138 -10.82 -5.54 -13.28
N GLU A 139 -11.99 -5.21 -12.70
CA GLU A 139 -12.03 -4.43 -11.47
C GLU A 139 -11.60 -5.26 -10.25
N GLN A 140 -11.89 -6.57 -10.23
CA GLN A 140 -11.36 -7.46 -9.18
C GLN A 140 -9.82 -7.49 -9.22
N GLU A 141 -9.22 -7.72 -10.39
CA GLU A 141 -7.76 -7.69 -10.57
C GLU A 141 -7.16 -6.35 -10.13
N LYS A 142 -7.83 -5.25 -10.45
CA LYS A 142 -7.41 -3.92 -10.00
C LYS A 142 -7.46 -3.78 -8.49
N ARG A 143 -8.53 -4.23 -7.83
CA ARG A 143 -8.68 -4.19 -6.35
C ARG A 143 -7.63 -5.04 -5.67
N ILE A 144 -7.43 -6.28 -6.12
CA ILE A 144 -6.40 -7.18 -5.60
C ILE A 144 -5.02 -6.54 -5.71
N ARG A 145 -4.65 -6.07 -6.91
CA ARG A 145 -3.37 -5.41 -7.14
C ARG A 145 -3.17 -4.20 -6.22
N GLU A 146 -4.21 -3.39 -6.06
CA GLU A 146 -4.15 -2.17 -5.24
C GLU A 146 -4.01 -2.50 -3.74
N ALA A 147 -4.82 -3.43 -3.23
CA ALA A 147 -4.72 -3.93 -1.87
C ALA A 147 -3.32 -4.48 -1.58
N THR A 148 -2.81 -5.35 -2.47
CA THR A 148 -1.48 -5.95 -2.31
C THR A 148 -0.40 -4.89 -2.24
N VAL A 149 -0.44 -3.87 -3.11
CA VAL A 149 0.55 -2.77 -3.08
C VAL A 149 0.48 -2.02 -1.75
N PHE A 150 -0.71 -1.58 -1.36
CA PHE A 150 -0.89 -0.75 -0.17
C PHE A 150 -0.51 -1.51 1.10
N ILE A 151 -1.03 -2.72 1.28
CA ILE A 151 -0.83 -3.53 2.48
C ILE A 151 0.63 -3.94 2.60
N THR A 152 1.27 -4.43 1.53
CA THR A 152 2.68 -4.83 1.60
C THR A 152 3.60 -3.66 1.91
N SER A 153 3.36 -2.50 1.30
CA SER A 153 4.14 -1.29 1.56
C SER A 153 3.96 -0.81 3.00
N SER A 154 2.74 -0.86 3.51
CA SER A 154 2.43 -0.45 4.88
C SER A 154 2.96 -1.42 5.93
N PHE A 155 2.96 -2.73 5.66
CA PHE A 155 3.52 -3.73 6.57
C PHE A 155 5.04 -3.61 6.67
N VAL A 156 5.73 -3.22 5.59
CA VAL A 156 7.15 -2.88 5.63
C VAL A 156 7.39 -1.69 6.55
N HIS A 157 6.55 -0.65 6.46
CA HIS A 157 6.63 0.52 7.35
C HIS A 157 6.45 0.13 8.82
N LEU A 158 5.39 -0.62 9.13
CA LEU A 158 5.11 -1.06 10.50
C LEU A 158 6.23 -1.93 11.08
N ASN A 159 6.80 -2.83 10.28
CA ASN A 159 7.95 -3.64 10.68
C ASN A 159 9.18 -2.78 10.98
N ARG A 160 9.38 -1.70 10.21
CA ARG A 160 10.48 -0.76 10.39
C ARG A 160 10.33 0.04 11.67
N ASP A 161 9.13 0.60 11.93
CA ASP A 161 8.85 1.36 13.15
C ASP A 161 9.17 0.55 14.41
N LEU A 162 8.94 -0.77 14.37
CA LEU A 162 9.25 -1.68 15.47
C LEU A 162 10.75 -1.97 15.65
N THR A 163 11.56 -1.78 14.60
CA THR A 163 12.99 -2.14 14.58
C THR A 163 13.94 -0.95 14.63
N LEU A 164 13.43 0.28 14.45
CA LEU A 164 14.20 1.51 14.64
C LEU A 164 14.30 1.84 16.12
N THR A 165 15.53 2.03 16.61
CA THR A 165 15.79 2.60 17.94
C THR A 165 15.49 4.10 17.92
N GLU A 166 14.99 4.65 19.03
CA GLU A 166 14.80 6.10 19.20
C GLU A 166 16.06 6.87 18.72
N GLY A 167 15.89 7.79 17.76
CA GLY A 167 16.96 8.63 17.21
C GLY A 167 17.46 8.25 15.81
N GLN A 168 17.03 7.14 15.21
CA GLN A 168 17.21 6.93 13.76
C GLN A 168 16.07 7.61 12.99
N SER A 169 16.42 8.60 12.17
CA SER A 169 15.48 9.32 11.31
C SER A 169 14.66 8.33 10.49
N SER A 170 13.33 8.50 10.44
CA SER A 170 12.46 7.76 9.54
C SER A 170 13.01 7.88 8.12
N VAL A 171 13.48 6.78 7.53
CA VAL A 171 13.86 6.79 6.12
C VAL A 171 12.59 7.07 5.35
N ASP A 172 12.59 8.16 4.58
CA ASP A 172 11.47 8.60 3.76
C ASP A 172 11.13 7.51 2.72
N MET A 173 10.25 6.57 3.07
CA MET A 173 9.92 5.39 2.24
C MET A 173 9.19 5.75 0.95
N PHE A 174 8.64 6.96 0.85
CA PHE A 174 7.93 7.44 -0.33
C PHE A 174 8.82 8.33 -1.22
N ASN A 175 10.14 8.25 -1.04
CA ASN A 175 11.09 8.88 -1.94
C ASN A 175 11.28 8.08 -3.25
N LYS A 176 11.81 8.75 -4.27
CA LYS A 176 12.02 8.19 -5.60
C LYS A 176 12.85 6.90 -5.61
N LYS A 177 13.90 6.80 -4.78
CA LYS A 177 14.77 5.61 -4.73
C LYS A 177 14.00 4.38 -4.24
N GLU A 178 13.18 4.55 -3.21
CA GLU A 178 12.40 3.43 -2.66
C GLU A 178 11.21 3.09 -3.56
N MET A 179 10.58 4.06 -4.22
CA MET A 179 9.60 3.80 -5.28
C MET A 179 10.21 2.97 -6.43
N VAL A 180 11.42 3.33 -6.90
CA VAL A 180 12.15 2.54 -7.92
C VAL A 180 12.38 1.13 -7.42
N ARG A 181 12.77 0.96 -6.16
CA ARG A 181 13.02 -0.37 -5.57
C ARG A 181 11.79 -1.24 -5.53
N TYR A 182 10.69 -0.67 -5.07
CA TYR A 182 9.41 -1.34 -5.04
C TYR A 182 8.97 -1.79 -6.45
N VAL A 183 8.98 -0.87 -7.42
CA VAL A 183 8.57 -1.16 -8.80
C VAL A 183 9.50 -2.20 -9.45
N ALA A 184 10.81 -2.12 -9.20
CA ALA A 184 11.78 -3.08 -9.73
C ALA A 184 11.51 -4.49 -9.21
N GLY A 185 11.43 -4.64 -7.89
CA GLY A 185 11.14 -5.94 -7.25
C GLY A 185 9.79 -6.51 -7.67
N LYS A 186 8.76 -5.65 -7.78
CA LYS A 186 7.43 -6.07 -8.21
C LYS A 186 7.41 -6.57 -9.66
N ASN A 187 8.16 -5.96 -10.57
CA ASN A 187 8.08 -6.28 -11.99
C ASN A 187 9.22 -7.17 -12.48
N GLY A 188 10.07 -7.67 -11.57
CA GLY A 188 11.26 -8.46 -11.94
C GLY A 188 12.28 -7.69 -12.78
N LEU A 189 12.25 -6.35 -12.71
CA LEU A 189 13.14 -5.47 -13.45
C LEU A 189 14.37 -5.12 -12.63
N SER A 190 15.45 -4.72 -13.31
CA SER A 190 16.59 -4.14 -12.60
C SER A 190 16.26 -2.75 -12.03
N MET A 191 16.92 -2.38 -10.94
CA MET A 191 16.85 -1.03 -10.36
C MET A 191 17.21 0.06 -11.38
N LYS A 192 18.13 -0.22 -12.28
CA LYS A 192 18.59 0.72 -13.30
C LYS A 192 17.48 0.99 -14.32
N GLN A 193 16.96 -0.07 -14.94
CA GLN A 193 15.88 0.04 -15.93
C GLN A 193 14.63 0.70 -15.32
N THR A 194 14.28 0.32 -14.09
CA THR A 194 13.12 0.90 -13.42
C THR A 194 13.28 2.39 -13.14
N ARG A 195 14.49 2.83 -12.79
CA ARG A 195 14.80 4.25 -12.62
C ARG A 195 14.62 5.00 -13.94
N GLU A 196 15.16 4.49 -15.03
CA GLU A 196 15.03 5.08 -16.37
C GLU A 196 13.54 5.25 -16.74
N ILE A 197 12.71 4.22 -16.53
CA ILE A 197 11.27 4.28 -16.80
C ILE A 197 10.56 5.36 -15.97
N ILE A 198 10.87 5.44 -14.67
CA ILE A 198 10.26 6.46 -13.78
C ILE A 198 10.73 7.87 -14.17
N ASP A 199 11.98 8.02 -14.57
CA ASP A 199 12.55 9.30 -15.01
C ASP A 199 11.86 9.79 -16.29
N ASP A 200 11.72 8.91 -17.29
CA ASP A 200 11.05 9.22 -18.54
C ASP A 200 9.58 9.60 -18.33
N TYR A 201 8.88 8.90 -17.43
CA TYR A 201 7.51 9.25 -17.05
C TYR A 201 7.41 10.67 -16.46
N LEU A 202 8.32 11.03 -15.56
CA LEU A 202 8.34 12.37 -14.95
C LEU A 202 8.69 13.46 -15.99
N VAL A 203 9.65 13.20 -16.87
CA VAL A 203 10.02 14.10 -17.98
C VAL A 203 8.84 14.34 -18.92
N MET A 204 8.06 13.30 -19.22
CA MET A 204 6.85 13.44 -20.04
C MET A 204 5.76 14.25 -19.36
N ALA A 205 5.55 14.06 -18.05
CA ALA A 205 4.61 14.86 -17.28
C ALA A 205 5.00 16.34 -17.21
N GLU A 206 6.29 16.62 -17.01
CA GLU A 206 6.85 17.97 -17.05
C GLU A 206 6.70 18.61 -18.44
N THR A 207 7.06 17.88 -19.49
CA THR A 207 6.92 18.36 -20.88
C THR A 207 5.48 18.73 -21.20
N GLY A 208 4.50 17.90 -20.80
CA GLY A 208 3.09 18.21 -20.96
C GLY A 208 2.69 19.50 -20.25
N LEU A 209 3.18 19.72 -19.03
CA LEU A 209 2.91 20.93 -18.26
C LEU A 209 3.52 22.18 -18.92
N LEU A 210 4.77 22.10 -19.37
CA LEU A 210 5.49 23.20 -20.04
C LEU A 210 4.85 23.58 -21.38
N LEU A 211 4.23 22.63 -22.07
CA LEU A 211 3.42 22.89 -23.26
C LEU A 211 2.04 23.50 -22.96
N GLY A 212 1.76 23.86 -21.70
CA GLY A 212 0.47 24.37 -21.26
C GLY A 212 -0.66 23.34 -21.30
N LYS A 213 -0.33 22.06 -21.53
CA LYS A 213 -1.32 20.98 -21.54
C LYS A 213 -1.64 20.58 -20.11
N ALA A 214 -2.82 20.01 -19.98
CA ALA A 214 -3.33 19.57 -18.71
C ALA A 214 -3.12 18.04 -18.61
N VAL A 215 -2.12 17.63 -17.85
CA VAL A 215 -1.57 16.26 -17.78
C VAL A 215 -2.36 15.43 -16.78
N SER A 216 -2.96 14.34 -17.24
CA SER A 216 -3.66 13.38 -16.38
C SER A 216 -2.66 12.41 -15.74
N LEU A 217 -2.68 12.27 -14.42
CA LEU A 217 -1.93 11.26 -13.67
C LEU A 217 -2.86 10.14 -13.16
N GLY A 218 -3.90 9.83 -13.95
CA GLY A 218 -4.89 8.81 -13.63
C GLY A 218 -5.68 9.12 -12.36
N ASN A 219 -5.80 8.12 -11.47
CA ASN A 219 -6.60 8.21 -10.24
C ASN A 219 -6.09 9.25 -9.24
N LEU A 220 -4.85 9.73 -9.36
CA LEU A 220 -4.35 10.80 -8.48
C LEU A 220 -4.98 12.16 -8.82
N GLY A 221 -5.18 12.43 -10.11
CA GLY A 221 -5.72 13.71 -10.57
C GLY A 221 -4.98 14.30 -11.75
N LYS A 222 -4.96 15.63 -11.83
CA LYS A 222 -4.52 16.37 -13.01
C LYS A 222 -3.57 17.52 -12.67
N LEU A 223 -2.43 17.54 -13.36
CA LEU A 223 -1.44 18.61 -13.30
C LEU A 223 -1.69 19.61 -14.45
N SER A 224 -1.68 20.91 -14.15
CA SER A 224 -1.95 21.95 -15.16
C SER A 224 -1.31 23.28 -14.77
N LEU A 225 -1.07 24.15 -15.75
CA LEU A 225 -0.71 25.54 -15.47
C LEU A 225 -1.95 26.35 -15.12
N LYS A 226 -1.86 27.11 -14.02
CA LYS A 226 -2.87 28.07 -13.61
C LYS A 226 -2.31 29.47 -13.77
N TRP A 227 -3.03 30.31 -14.50
CA TRP A 227 -2.75 31.74 -14.58
C TRP A 227 -2.94 32.40 -13.22
N LYS A 228 -1.95 33.18 -12.78
CA LYS A 228 -2.04 34.04 -11.61
C LYS A 228 -2.00 35.49 -12.09
N PRO A 229 -3.04 36.30 -11.81
CA PRO A 229 -3.01 37.71 -12.17
C PRO A 229 -1.93 38.44 -11.38
N GLU A 230 -1.55 39.61 -11.87
CA GLU A 230 -0.66 40.51 -11.16
C GLU A 230 -1.20 40.87 -9.77
N ARG A 231 -0.30 41.08 -8.82
CA ARG A 231 -0.63 41.54 -7.47
C ARG A 231 0.21 42.75 -7.17
N LYS A 232 -0.44 43.86 -6.85
CA LYS A 232 0.25 45.08 -6.40
C LYS A 232 0.92 44.85 -5.05
N ALA A 233 1.93 45.68 -4.77
CA ALA A 233 2.57 45.71 -3.47
C ALA A 233 1.52 45.99 -2.39
N ARG A 234 1.60 45.28 -1.27
CA ARG A 234 0.66 45.44 -0.16
C ARG A 234 1.37 45.24 1.17
N LEU A 235 0.88 45.91 2.21
CA LEU A 235 1.31 45.64 3.58
C LEU A 235 0.74 44.28 4.01
N GLY A 236 1.61 43.45 4.58
CA GLY A 236 1.27 42.19 5.23
C GLY A 236 1.88 42.14 6.62
N ARG A 237 1.69 41.03 7.31
CA ARG A 237 2.34 40.79 8.60
C ARG A 237 3.19 39.54 8.54
N ASN A 238 4.36 39.59 9.17
CA ASN A 238 5.16 38.38 9.37
C ASN A 238 4.38 37.41 10.28
N PRO A 239 4.08 36.18 9.84
CA PRO A 239 3.33 35.22 10.65
C PRO A 239 3.99 34.86 11.99
N ALA A 240 5.32 34.97 12.09
CA ALA A 240 6.07 34.62 13.29
C ALA A 240 6.23 35.79 14.28
N THR A 241 6.39 37.02 13.78
CA THR A 241 6.71 38.20 14.64
C THR A 241 5.58 39.22 14.73
N GLY A 242 4.59 39.17 13.83
CA GLY A 242 3.47 40.11 13.78
C GLY A 242 3.80 41.48 13.18
N GLU A 243 5.08 41.76 12.92
CA GLU A 243 5.55 43.03 12.36
C GLU A 243 5.02 43.26 10.94
N GLU A 244 4.74 44.52 10.62
CA GLU A 244 4.32 44.92 9.29
C GLU A 244 5.47 44.77 8.28
N ILE A 245 5.24 43.98 7.24
CA ILE A 245 6.18 43.78 6.15
C ILE A 245 5.54 44.21 4.83
N THR A 246 6.33 44.85 3.98
CA THR A 246 5.88 45.16 2.61
C THR A 246 6.05 43.92 1.74
N ILE A 247 4.95 43.36 1.26
CA ILE A 247 4.96 42.27 0.29
C ILE A 247 5.10 42.90 -1.11
N PRO A 248 6.18 42.59 -1.86
CA PRO A 248 6.44 43.23 -3.15
C PRO A 248 5.36 42.89 -4.18
N ALA A 249 5.24 43.74 -5.19
CA ALA A 249 4.39 43.46 -6.33
C ALA A 249 4.90 42.20 -7.06
N LYS A 250 3.98 41.40 -7.59
CA LYS A 250 4.29 40.22 -8.39
C LYS A 250 3.52 40.31 -9.69
N GLU A 251 4.23 40.25 -10.80
CA GLU A 251 3.65 40.27 -12.14
C GLU A 251 2.79 39.03 -12.39
N ALA A 252 1.93 39.12 -13.42
CA ALA A 252 1.13 38.00 -13.83
C ALA A 252 2.02 36.88 -14.39
N HIS A 253 1.80 35.65 -13.93
CA HIS A 253 2.63 34.49 -14.30
C HIS A 253 1.82 33.21 -14.22
N TYR A 254 2.30 32.17 -14.90
CA TYR A 254 1.76 30.82 -14.73
C TYR A 254 2.37 30.15 -13.50
N THR A 255 1.56 29.38 -12.79
CA THR A 255 2.00 28.51 -11.69
C THR A 255 1.48 27.09 -11.90
N PRO A 256 2.28 26.04 -11.64
CA PRO A 256 1.77 24.68 -11.58
C PRO A 256 0.62 24.55 -10.58
N SER A 257 -0.37 23.74 -10.91
CA SER A 257 -1.51 23.43 -10.06
C SER A 257 -1.87 21.96 -10.21
N PHE A 258 -2.03 21.28 -9.07
CA PHE A 258 -2.54 19.91 -9.03
C PHE A 258 -3.98 19.90 -8.57
N ARG A 259 -4.86 19.21 -9.29
CA ARG A 259 -6.24 18.96 -8.89
C ARG A 259 -6.43 17.48 -8.65
N PHE A 260 -6.60 17.09 -7.38
CA PHE A 260 -6.91 15.72 -7.00
C PHE A 260 -8.25 15.25 -7.59
N SER A 261 -8.31 13.99 -8.00
CA SER A 261 -9.55 13.34 -8.47
C SER A 261 -10.58 13.24 -7.34
N SER A 262 -11.87 13.02 -7.66
CA SER A 262 -12.87 12.70 -6.63
C SER A 262 -12.53 11.38 -5.93
N ALA A 263 -12.13 10.37 -6.72
CA ALA A 263 -11.78 9.05 -6.22
C ALA A 263 -10.72 9.07 -5.12
N ILE A 264 -9.64 9.85 -5.24
CA ILE A 264 -8.62 9.90 -4.18
C ILE A 264 -9.08 10.71 -2.97
N LYS A 265 -9.90 11.75 -3.16
CA LYS A 265 -10.43 12.56 -2.05
C LYS A 265 -11.36 11.74 -1.16
N GLU A 266 -12.32 11.04 -1.77
CA GLU A 266 -13.25 10.15 -1.07
C GLU A 266 -12.52 9.05 -0.29
N ARG A 267 -11.39 8.58 -0.81
CA ARG A 267 -10.55 7.60 -0.11
C ARG A 267 -9.78 8.21 1.05
N CYS A 268 -9.22 9.41 0.88
CA CYS A 268 -8.52 10.10 1.96
C CYS A 268 -9.47 10.44 3.13
N GLU A 269 -10.74 10.73 2.87
CA GLU A 269 -11.75 10.97 3.91
C GLU A 269 -12.04 9.75 4.78
N GLN A 270 -11.75 8.54 4.30
CA GLN A 270 -11.94 7.28 5.04
C GLN A 270 -10.73 6.90 5.90
N VAL A 271 -9.61 7.62 5.78
CA VAL A 271 -8.40 7.35 6.56
C VAL A 271 -8.47 8.11 7.89
N GLU A 272 -8.44 7.38 9.02
CA GLU A 272 -8.24 7.99 10.34
C GLU A 272 -6.80 8.50 10.47
N TYR A 273 -6.55 9.75 10.10
CA TYR A 273 -5.27 10.42 10.38
C TYR A 273 -5.26 10.91 11.83
N LYS A 274 -4.47 10.29 12.70
CA LYS A 274 -4.13 10.89 13.99
C LYS A 274 -2.98 11.85 13.75
N GLU A 275 -3.22 13.15 13.95
CA GLU A 275 -2.13 14.12 14.10
C GLU A 275 -1.24 13.64 15.25
N THR A 276 0.00 13.28 14.92
CA THR A 276 1.12 13.17 15.87
C THR A 276 1.61 14.55 16.25
#